data_AF-A0A7U2MP47-F1
#
_entry.id   AF-A0A7U2MP47-F1
#
_cell.length_a   1.000
_cell.length_b   1.000
_cell.length_c   1.000
_cell.angle_alpha   90.00
_cell.angle_beta   90.00
_cell.angle_gamma   90.00
#
_symmetry.space_group_name_H-M   'P 1'
#
loop_
_entity.id
_entity.type
_entity.pdbx_description
1 polymer ?
#
loop_
_entity_poly.entity_id
_entity_poly.type
_entity_poly.pdbx_seq_one_letter_code
_entity_poly.pdbx_strand_id
1 'polypeptide(L)'
;MKLASLPLTTYGFQLLMFGRRKEGLTPDQYRDHYENVHIPLMKNLTGDTFPLTHVLHYVKRDGPPDFPPAVLMGNQTDFDYDAVAVLTYRDKAHFDANWAFFEDEETSKLIKEDEEKFSAWVTGVLISTESTDTRN
;
A
#
# COMPACT_ATOMS: atom_id res chain seq x y z
N MET A 1 -23.78 -26.31 -4.19
CA MET A 1 -22.36 -26.23 -3.84
C MET A 1 -22.20 -25.05 -2.89
N LYS A 2 -22.15 -25.30 -1.57
CA LYS A 2 -21.87 -24.25 -0.58
C LYS A 2 -20.42 -23.81 -0.81
N LEU A 3 -20.19 -22.55 -1.15
CA LEU A 3 -18.86 -21.95 -1.03
C LEU A 3 -18.45 -22.15 0.43
N ALA A 4 -17.47 -23.02 0.66
CA ALA A 4 -16.85 -23.10 1.97
C ALA A 4 -16.27 -21.71 2.24
N SER A 5 -16.80 -21.03 3.26
CA SER A 5 -16.15 -19.85 3.82
C SER A 5 -14.75 -20.30 4.21
N LEU A 6 -13.74 -19.82 3.48
CA LEU A 6 -12.37 -19.89 3.94
C LEU A 6 -12.38 -19.38 5.38
N PRO A 7 -11.82 -20.12 6.34
CA PRO A 7 -11.78 -19.61 7.70
C PRO A 7 -11.05 -18.26 7.65
N LEU A 8 -11.50 -17.31 8.47
CA LEU A 8 -10.79 -16.08 8.84
C LEU A 8 -9.50 -16.46 9.60
N THR A 9 -8.71 -17.36 9.03
CA THR A 9 -7.54 -17.97 9.62
C THR A 9 -6.40 -17.00 9.40
N THR A 10 -6.13 -16.28 10.49
CA THR A 10 -4.90 -15.54 10.76
C THR A 10 -4.77 -14.27 9.93
N TYR A 11 -5.25 -13.16 10.50
CA TYR A 11 -4.71 -11.85 10.17
C TYR A 11 -3.21 -11.91 10.40
N GLY A 12 -2.45 -12.04 9.31
CA GLY A 12 -1.00 -12.07 9.38
C GLY A 12 -0.46 -10.79 10.01
N PHE A 13 0.86 -10.69 10.13
CA PHE A 13 1.47 -9.44 10.55
C PHE A 13 1.26 -8.38 9.45
N GLN A 14 0.53 -7.30 9.73
CA GLN A 14 0.08 -6.36 8.70
C GLN A 14 0.72 -4.97 8.82
N LEU A 15 1.14 -4.46 7.66
CA LEU A 15 1.56 -3.08 7.47
C LEU A 15 0.50 -2.36 6.62
N LEU A 16 0.03 -1.23 7.12
CA LEU A 16 -0.83 -0.29 6.39
C LEU A 16 0.02 0.89 5.95
N MET A 17 -0.01 1.23 4.66
CA MET A 17 0.73 2.37 4.11
C MET A 17 -0.21 3.36 3.43
N PHE A 18 0.11 4.65 3.53
CA PHE A 18 -0.58 5.73 2.85
C PHE A 18 0.39 6.43 1.91
N GLY A 19 0.02 6.58 0.64
CA GLY A 19 0.87 7.19 -0.38
C GLY A 19 0.19 8.40 -1.00
N ARG A 20 0.91 9.52 -1.09
CA ARG A 20 0.49 10.72 -1.82
C ARG A 20 1.26 10.79 -3.13
N ARG A 21 0.54 11.04 -4.24
CA ARG A 21 1.18 11.22 -5.54
C ARG A 21 1.94 12.54 -5.63
N LYS A 22 3.01 12.53 -6.41
CA LYS A 22 3.80 13.72 -6.74
C LYS A 22 2.96 14.77 -7.46
N GLU A 23 3.26 16.05 -7.21
CA GLU A 23 2.62 17.16 -7.91
C GLU A 23 2.82 17.04 -9.44
N GLY A 24 1.79 17.38 -10.20
CA GLY A 24 1.79 17.27 -11.66
C GLY A 24 1.37 15.90 -12.20
N LEU A 25 1.23 14.87 -11.36
CA LEU A 25 0.68 13.58 -11.77
C LEU A 25 -0.84 13.52 -11.61
N THR A 26 -1.48 12.93 -12.62
CA THR A 26 -2.89 12.48 -12.52
C THR A 26 -3.00 11.23 -11.64
N PRO A 27 -4.18 10.91 -11.09
CA PRO A 27 -4.40 9.67 -10.35
C PRO A 27 -4.02 8.41 -11.16
N ASP A 28 -4.32 8.40 -12.45
CA ASP A 28 -4.06 7.24 -13.32
C ASP A 28 -2.56 7.06 -13.60
N GLN A 29 -1.82 8.14 -13.81
CA GLN A 29 -0.35 8.08 -13.94
C GLN A 29 0.32 7.59 -12.66
N TYR A 30 -0.16 8.04 -11.50
CA TYR A 30 0.34 7.57 -10.21
C TYR A 30 0.08 6.07 -10.02
N ARG A 31 -1.15 5.61 -10.32
CA ARG A 31 -1.53 4.20 -10.28
C ARG A 31 -0.65 3.36 -11.21
N ASP A 32 -0.51 3.81 -12.45
CA ASP A 32 0.27 3.09 -13.48
C ASP A 32 1.72 2.90 -13.04
N HIS A 33 2.38 3.97 -12.56
CA HIS A 33 3.75 3.85 -12.04
C HIS A 33 3.82 2.94 -10.82
N TYR A 34 2.89 3.07 -9.86
CA TYR A 34 2.88 2.22 -8.67
C TYR A 34 2.74 0.73 -9.08
N GLU A 35 1.73 0.38 -9.86
CA GLU A 35 1.42 -1.01 -10.18
C GLU A 35 2.42 -1.64 -11.17
N ASN A 36 2.85 -0.89 -12.19
CA ASN A 36 3.62 -1.43 -13.32
C ASN A 36 5.14 -1.17 -13.23
N VAL A 37 5.60 -0.31 -12.31
CA VAL A 37 7.03 -0.02 -12.11
C VAL A 37 7.45 -0.32 -10.67
N HIS A 38 6.81 0.30 -9.70
CA HIS A 38 7.22 0.22 -8.29
C HIS A 38 7.02 -1.19 -7.72
N ILE A 39 5.85 -1.81 -7.89
CA ILE A 39 5.60 -3.16 -7.37
C ILE A 39 6.56 -4.22 -7.98
N PRO A 40 6.80 -4.26 -9.30
CA PRO A 40 7.82 -5.14 -9.87
C PRO A 40 9.22 -4.91 -9.31
N LEU A 41 9.63 -3.64 -9.14
CA LEU A 41 10.91 -3.31 -8.50
C LEU A 41 10.99 -3.88 -7.08
N MET A 42 9.97 -3.64 -6.26
CA MET A 42 9.92 -4.13 -4.88
C MET A 42 9.98 -5.66 -4.80
N LYS A 43 9.28 -6.37 -5.70
CA LYS A 43 9.34 -7.83 -5.79
C LYS A 43 10.74 -8.33 -6.18
N ASN A 44 11.38 -7.66 -7.13
CA ASN A 44 12.72 -8.04 -7.57
C ASN A 44 13.77 -7.83 -6.46
N LEU A 45 13.66 -6.73 -5.71
CA LEU A 45 14.60 -6.42 -4.63
C LEU A 45 14.42 -7.36 -3.44
N THR A 46 13.18 -7.67 -3.06
CA THR A 46 12.88 -8.37 -1.80
C THR A 46 12.67 -9.88 -1.94
N GLY A 47 12.47 -10.38 -3.17
CA GLY A 47 12.36 -11.81 -3.47
C GLY A 47 11.35 -12.55 -2.60
N ASP A 48 11.79 -13.63 -1.96
CA ASP A 48 10.95 -14.50 -1.13
C ASP A 48 10.46 -13.85 0.17
N THR A 49 10.96 -12.65 0.52
CA THR A 49 10.47 -11.87 1.66
C THR A 49 9.36 -10.89 1.29
N PHE A 50 9.00 -10.78 0.00
CA PHE A 50 7.89 -9.94 -0.41
C PHE A 50 6.58 -10.36 0.32
N PRO A 51 5.71 -9.40 0.71
CA PRO A 51 4.47 -9.71 1.40
C PRO A 51 3.66 -10.83 0.73
N LEU A 52 3.01 -11.67 1.54
CA LEU A 52 2.11 -12.71 1.04
C LEU A 52 0.97 -12.10 0.22
N THR A 53 0.50 -10.92 0.64
CA THR A 53 -0.42 -10.09 -0.13
C THR A 53 0.01 -8.62 -0.06
N HIS A 54 -0.20 -7.91 -1.16
CA HIS A 54 -0.03 -6.46 -1.26
C HIS A 54 -1.27 -5.90 -1.96
N VAL A 55 -2.24 -5.43 -1.19
CA VAL A 55 -3.53 -4.94 -1.72
C VAL A 55 -3.48 -3.42 -1.80
N LEU A 56 -3.77 -2.87 -2.97
CA LEU A 56 -3.80 -1.43 -3.21
C LEU A 56 -5.24 -0.94 -3.31
N HIS A 57 -5.59 0.02 -2.45
CA HIS A 57 -6.83 0.77 -2.50
C HIS A 57 -6.51 2.19 -2.90
N TYR A 58 -7.29 2.76 -3.82
CA TYR A 58 -7.09 4.12 -4.27
C TYR A 58 -8.27 4.97 -3.87
N VAL A 59 -7.98 6.16 -3.39
CA VAL A 59 -9.03 7.16 -3.12
C VAL A 59 -9.68 7.49 -4.45
N LYS A 60 -11.01 7.39 -4.51
CA LYS A 60 -11.76 7.82 -5.69
C LYS A 60 -11.66 9.34 -5.79
N ARG A 61 -11.19 9.82 -6.94
CA ARG A 61 -10.94 11.23 -7.22
C ARG A 61 -11.84 11.67 -8.37
N ASP A 62 -12.39 12.89 -8.28
CA ASP A 62 -13.13 13.50 -9.38
C ASP A 62 -12.16 14.04 -10.46
N GLY A 63 -12.68 14.71 -11.48
CA GLY A 63 -11.92 15.15 -12.65
C GLY A 63 -10.91 16.30 -12.40
N PRO A 64 -10.10 16.62 -13.43
CA PRO A 64 -9.14 17.72 -13.39
C PRO A 64 -9.80 19.11 -13.17
N PRO A 65 -9.02 20.14 -12.76
CA PRO A 65 -7.57 20.11 -12.56
C PRO A 65 -7.12 19.59 -11.19
N ASP A 66 -7.98 19.68 -10.18
CA ASP A 66 -7.57 19.49 -8.79
C ASP A 66 -7.78 18.07 -8.26
N PHE A 67 -8.58 17.25 -8.96
CA PHE A 67 -8.89 15.87 -8.59
C PHE A 67 -9.27 15.73 -7.10
N PRO A 68 -10.35 16.39 -6.62
CA PRO A 68 -10.75 16.29 -5.22
C PRO A 68 -11.18 14.85 -4.87
N PRO A 69 -10.91 14.37 -3.65
CA PRO A 69 -11.43 13.09 -3.18
C PRO A 69 -12.96 13.09 -3.06
N ALA A 70 -13.58 11.98 -3.41
CA ALA A 70 -15.01 11.72 -3.23
C ALA A 70 -15.33 11.42 -1.75
N VAL A 71 -15.28 12.45 -0.90
CA VAL A 71 -15.44 12.33 0.55
C VAL A 71 -16.90 12.05 0.91
N LEU A 72 -17.11 10.98 1.68
CA LEU A 72 -18.42 10.63 2.24
C LEU A 72 -18.63 11.20 3.67
N MET A 73 -17.56 11.28 4.46
CA MET A 73 -17.54 11.79 5.84
C MET A 73 -16.16 12.38 6.15
N GLY A 74 -16.11 13.47 6.93
CA GLY A 74 -14.88 14.22 7.18
C GLY A 74 -14.70 15.38 6.19
N ASN A 75 -13.47 15.89 6.08
CA ASN A 75 -13.11 17.00 5.20
C ASN A 75 -12.15 16.56 4.09
N GLN A 76 -12.05 17.36 3.03
CA GLN A 76 -11.16 17.11 1.89
C GLN A 76 -9.68 16.89 2.32
N THR A 77 -9.23 17.61 3.34
CA THR A 77 -7.85 17.55 3.86
C THR A 77 -7.52 16.28 4.61
N ASP A 78 -8.54 15.52 5.06
CA ASP A 78 -8.34 14.27 5.81
C ASP A 78 -7.94 13.11 4.86
N PHE A 79 -8.13 13.31 3.55
CA PHE A 79 -7.89 12.33 2.48
C PHE A 79 -6.94 12.89 1.43
N ASP A 80 -5.89 13.57 1.89
CA ASP A 80 -4.90 14.15 0.99
C ASP A 80 -4.07 13.06 0.28
N TYR A 81 -3.92 11.85 0.83
CA TYR A 81 -3.34 10.67 0.19
C TYR A 81 -4.14 10.12 -1.00
N ASP A 82 -3.46 9.42 -1.89
CA ASP A 82 -4.02 8.83 -3.12
C ASP A 82 -4.22 7.33 -3.04
N ALA A 83 -3.37 6.64 -2.27
CA ALA A 83 -3.44 5.20 -2.11
C ALA A 83 -3.29 4.78 -0.65
N VAL A 84 -3.91 3.65 -0.35
CA VAL A 84 -3.72 2.87 0.87
C VAL A 84 -3.27 1.47 0.46
N ALA A 85 -2.09 1.06 0.90
CA ALA A 85 -1.59 -0.29 0.68
C ALA A 85 -1.72 -1.12 1.96
N VAL A 86 -2.29 -2.32 1.84
CA VAL A 86 -2.35 -3.31 2.93
C VAL A 86 -1.43 -4.46 2.56
N LEU A 87 -0.32 -4.57 3.30
CA LEU A 87 0.67 -5.61 3.13
C LEU A 87 0.49 -6.64 4.25
N THR A 88 0.37 -7.91 3.87
CA THR A 88 0.23 -9.00 4.85
C THR A 88 1.45 -9.90 4.81
N TYR A 89 2.09 -10.04 5.96
CA TYR A 89 3.20 -10.95 6.19
C TYR A 89 2.73 -12.13 7.05
N ARG A 90 3.51 -13.20 7.04
CA ARG A 90 3.20 -14.40 7.85
C ARG A 90 3.27 -14.09 9.34
N ASP A 91 4.31 -13.37 9.75
CA ASP A 91 4.66 -13.07 11.13
C ASP A 91 5.65 -11.88 11.16
N LYS A 92 6.04 -11.42 12.36
CA LYS A 92 7.00 -10.31 12.54
C LYS A 92 8.37 -10.62 11.92
N ALA A 93 8.84 -11.87 11.97
CA ALA A 93 10.15 -12.22 11.44
C ALA A 93 10.19 -12.15 9.91
N HIS A 94 9.09 -12.54 9.25
CA HIS A 94 8.92 -12.34 7.81
C HIS A 94 8.92 -10.84 7.45
N PHE A 95 8.20 -10.01 8.21
CA PHE A 95 8.26 -8.55 8.03
C PHE A 95 9.67 -7.99 8.23
N ASP A 96 10.36 -8.35 9.32
CA ASP A 96 11.71 -7.83 9.62
C ASP A 96 12.70 -8.21 8.52
N ALA A 97 12.63 -9.43 7.98
CA ALA A 97 13.45 -9.86 6.86
C ALA A 97 13.19 -9.05 5.58
N ASN A 98 11.93 -8.67 5.33
CA ASN A 98 11.58 -7.78 4.22
C ASN A 98 12.02 -6.33 4.46
N TRP A 99 11.87 -5.85 5.69
CA TRP A 99 12.18 -4.47 6.07
C TRP A 99 13.69 -4.18 6.00
N ALA A 100 14.53 -5.18 6.25
CA ALA A 100 15.99 -5.05 6.15
C ALA A 100 16.48 -4.52 4.78
N PHE A 101 15.73 -4.77 3.69
CA PHE A 101 16.05 -4.22 2.37
C PHE A 101 15.91 -2.69 2.29
N PHE A 102 15.07 -2.08 3.11
CA PHE A 102 14.94 -0.63 3.18
C PHE A 102 16.06 0.02 4.02
N GLU A 103 16.74 -0.78 4.85
CA GLU A 103 17.88 -0.38 5.68
C GLU A 103 19.22 -0.57 4.95
N ASP A 104 19.28 -1.48 3.97
CA ASP A 104 20.41 -1.63 3.05
C ASP A 104 20.60 -0.39 2.17
N GLU A 105 21.84 0.13 2.11
CA GLU A 105 22.13 1.42 1.46
C GLU A 105 21.85 1.41 -0.05
N GLU A 106 22.29 0.36 -0.75
CA GLU A 106 22.14 0.22 -2.20
C GLU A 106 20.66 0.07 -2.56
N THR A 107 19.97 -0.81 -1.87
CA THR A 107 18.55 -1.09 -2.11
C THR A 107 17.68 0.12 -1.75
N SER A 108 17.93 0.76 -0.60
CA SER A 108 17.21 1.98 -0.17
C SER A 108 17.36 3.11 -1.18
N LYS A 109 18.54 3.25 -1.80
CA LYS A 109 18.77 4.24 -2.86
C LYS A 109 17.91 3.96 -4.10
N LEU A 110 17.88 2.71 -4.57
CA LEU A 110 17.05 2.33 -5.73
C LEU A 110 15.56 2.57 -5.48
N ILE A 111 15.08 2.27 -4.27
CA ILE A 111 13.69 2.51 -3.86
C ILE A 111 13.40 4.01 -3.85
N LYS A 112 14.26 4.84 -3.24
CA LYS A 112 14.08 6.30 -3.19
C LYS A 112 14.09 6.93 -4.58
N GLU A 113 15.01 6.53 -5.45
CA GLU A 113 15.07 7.04 -6.83
C GLU A 113 13.82 6.68 -7.64
N ASP A 114 13.19 5.55 -7.35
CA ASP A 114 11.89 5.22 -7.93
C ASP A 114 10.75 6.02 -7.31
N GLU A 115 10.66 6.07 -5.98
CA GLU A 115 9.63 6.82 -5.25
C GLU A 115 9.62 8.31 -5.61
N GLU A 116 10.79 8.93 -5.79
CA GLU A 116 10.93 10.33 -6.21
C GLU A 116 10.25 10.62 -7.56
N LYS A 117 10.00 9.62 -8.41
CA LYS A 117 9.34 9.80 -9.71
C LYS A 117 7.84 9.99 -9.58
N PHE A 118 7.21 9.35 -8.58
CA PHE A 118 5.75 9.25 -8.52
C PHE A 118 5.12 9.61 -7.18
N SER A 119 5.89 9.59 -6.09
CA SER A 119 5.43 9.84 -4.73
C SER A 119 5.88 11.20 -4.23
N ALA A 120 4.99 11.92 -3.55
CA ALA A 120 5.35 13.10 -2.75
C ALA A 120 5.77 12.67 -1.33
N TRP A 121 5.06 11.71 -0.76
CA TRP A 121 5.37 11.12 0.53
C TRP A 121 4.67 9.76 0.66
N VAL A 122 5.24 8.93 1.53
CA VAL A 122 4.65 7.67 1.98
C VAL A 122 4.77 7.58 3.50
N THR A 123 3.72 7.12 4.17
CA THR A 123 3.73 6.82 5.60
C THR A 123 3.23 5.40 5.84
N GLY A 124 3.65 4.78 6.94
CA GLY A 124 3.31 3.40 7.25
C GLY A 124 3.09 3.17 8.74
N VAL A 125 2.18 2.26 9.07
CA VAL A 125 1.88 1.86 10.45
C VAL A 125 1.54 0.37 10.50
N LEU A 126 2.04 -0.31 11.53
CA LEU A 126 1.65 -1.68 11.81
C LEU A 126 0.25 -1.71 12.43
N ILE A 127 -0.60 -2.61 11.95
CA ILE A 127 -1.98 -2.74 12.43
C ILE A 127 -2.23 -4.13 13.00
N SER A 128 -3.04 -4.18 14.06
CA SER A 128 -3.64 -5.41 14.57
C SER A 128 -5.07 -5.50 14.07
N THR A 129 -5.47 -6.65 13.54
CA THR A 129 -6.86 -6.86 13.15
C THR A 129 -7.62 -7.59 14.24
N GLU A 130 -8.73 -6.99 14.66
CA GLU A 130 -9.77 -7.66 15.42
C GLU A 130 -11.00 -7.78 14.51
N SER A 131 -11.61 -8.96 14.47
CA SER A 131 -12.79 -9.18 13.65
C SER A 131 -13.93 -9.77 14.45
N THR A 132 -15.08 -9.14 14.31
CA THR A 132 -16.37 -9.70 14.74
C THR A 132 -17.17 -9.94 13.48
N ASP A 133 -17.52 -11.20 13.20
CA ASP A 133 -18.45 -11.48 12.09
C ASP A 133 -19.84 -10.96 12.47
N THR A 134 -20.34 -9.98 11.73
CA THR A 134 -21.65 -9.36 11.95
C THR A 134 -22.74 -9.93 11.05
N ARG A 135 -22.42 -10.96 10.26
CA ARG A 135 -23.39 -11.65 9.41
C ARG A 135 -24.15 -12.67 10.25
N ASN A 136 -25.39 -12.34 10.61
CA ASN A 136 -26.40 -13.29 11.08
C ASN A 136 -26.98 -14.08 9.91
#